data_AF-A0A2W6PHV2-F1
#
_entry.id   AF-A0A2W6PHV2-F1
#
_cell.length_a   1.000
_cell.length_b   1.000
_cell.length_c   1.000
_cell.angle_alpha   90.00
_cell.angle_beta   90.00
_cell.angle_gamma   90.00
#
_symmetry.space_group_name_H-M   'P 1'
#
loop_
_entity.id
_entity.type
_entity.pdbx_description
1 polymer ?
#
loop_
_entity_poly.entity_id
_entity_poly.type
_entity_poly.pdbx_seq_one_letter_code
_entity_poly.pdbx_strand_id
1 'polypeptide(L)'
;MTEAMKITLSTQPADARWGEKATYSINNDGITLHLNGADDLGLIQRAARKIDGLGIKHVQLSGEGWDADRCWAFWQGYKAPKGTRKVEWPDLDDAQRQELDNRLMIIDWVRDTINAPAEELGPSQLAQRAVDLISNVASDRVTYRITKGEDLREQSYMGLHTVGRGSERSPVLLALDYNPTGDKEAPVYACLVGKGITFDSGGYSIKQTAFMDSMKSDMGGAATVTGALAFAITRGLNKRVKLFLCCADNLISGNAFKLGDIITYRNGKKVEVMNTDAEGRLVLADGLIDASAQKPEMIIDAATLTGAAKTALGNDYHALFSFDDALAGRLLASASQENEPFWRLPLAEFHRSQ
;
A
#
# COMPACT_ATOMS: atom_id res chain seq x y z
N MET A 1 -12.58 14.29 -26.69
CA MET A 1 -12.48 14.57 -25.24
C MET A 1 -13.45 15.70 -24.94
N THR A 2 -14.23 15.61 -23.85
CA THR A 2 -15.17 16.66 -23.44
C THR A 2 -14.41 17.93 -23.05
N GLU A 3 -15.05 19.09 -23.17
CA GLU A 3 -14.53 20.36 -22.63
C GLU A 3 -14.32 20.26 -21.10
N ALA A 4 -13.39 21.03 -20.55
CA ALA A 4 -13.06 20.97 -19.13
C ALA A 4 -14.16 21.61 -18.28
N MET A 5 -14.69 20.86 -17.30
CA MET A 5 -15.59 21.41 -16.29
C MET A 5 -14.78 22.13 -15.21
N LYS A 6 -15.00 23.44 -15.02
CA LYS A 6 -14.32 24.20 -13.97
C LYS A 6 -14.80 23.79 -12.59
N ILE A 7 -13.87 23.57 -11.68
CA ILE A 7 -14.10 23.32 -10.26
C ILE A 7 -13.49 24.48 -9.48
N THR A 8 -14.30 25.13 -8.64
CA THR A 8 -13.91 26.29 -7.83
C THR A 8 -14.17 26.02 -6.35
N LEU A 9 -13.45 26.71 -5.47
CA LEU A 9 -13.65 26.65 -4.03
C LEU A 9 -14.38 27.92 -3.55
N SER A 10 -15.29 27.77 -2.59
CA SER A 10 -15.98 28.89 -1.96
C SER A 10 -16.26 28.58 -0.49
N THR A 11 -16.13 29.57 0.38
CA THR A 11 -16.60 29.51 1.78
C THR A 11 -18.06 29.94 1.94
N GLN A 12 -18.68 30.45 0.86
CA GLN A 12 -20.10 30.76 0.84
C GLN A 12 -20.93 29.49 0.63
N PRO A 13 -22.07 29.33 1.31
CA PRO A 13 -22.95 28.19 1.10
C PRO A 13 -23.60 28.21 -0.29
N ALA A 14 -24.12 27.07 -0.71
CA ALA A 14 -24.94 26.98 -1.91
C ALA A 14 -26.25 27.75 -1.76
N ASP A 15 -26.87 28.13 -2.88
CA ASP A 15 -28.19 28.74 -2.87
C ASP A 15 -29.29 27.76 -2.40
N ALA A 16 -30.48 28.32 -2.11
CA ALA A 16 -31.60 27.60 -1.53
C ALA A 16 -32.11 26.40 -2.36
N ARG A 17 -31.81 26.31 -3.66
CA ARG A 17 -32.23 25.17 -4.51
C ARG A 17 -31.45 23.90 -4.16
N TRP A 18 -30.19 24.05 -3.77
CA TRP A 18 -29.33 22.96 -3.31
C TRP A 18 -29.43 22.77 -1.79
N GLY A 19 -29.70 23.86 -1.07
CA GLY A 19 -29.75 23.91 0.38
C GLY A 19 -28.40 24.25 1.02
N GLU A 20 -28.43 24.92 2.17
CA GLU A 20 -27.23 25.48 2.83
C GLU A 20 -26.20 24.42 3.27
N LYS A 21 -26.59 23.15 3.34
CA LYS A 21 -25.71 22.02 3.70
C LYS A 21 -25.11 21.31 2.47
N ALA A 22 -25.40 21.79 1.26
CA ALA A 22 -24.83 21.19 0.05
C ALA A 22 -23.32 21.40 0.01
N THR A 23 -22.58 20.32 -0.28
CA THR A 23 -21.11 20.32 -0.36
C THR A 23 -20.60 20.77 -1.72
N TYR A 24 -21.45 20.72 -2.74
CA TYR A 24 -21.19 21.28 -4.06
C TYR A 24 -22.49 21.79 -4.68
N SER A 25 -22.37 22.74 -5.58
CA SER A 25 -23.45 23.18 -6.48
C SER A 25 -22.91 23.33 -7.91
N ILE A 26 -23.82 23.37 -8.88
CA ILE A 26 -23.48 23.46 -10.32
C ILE A 26 -24.26 24.61 -10.94
N ASN A 27 -23.57 25.46 -11.68
CA ASN A 27 -24.15 26.53 -12.48
C ASN A 27 -23.55 26.53 -13.90
N ASN A 28 -23.76 27.60 -14.67
CA ASN A 28 -23.26 27.69 -16.04
C ASN A 28 -21.72 27.87 -16.14
N ASP A 29 -21.08 28.36 -15.06
CA ASP A 29 -19.64 28.61 -15.02
C ASP A 29 -18.86 27.35 -14.59
N GLY A 30 -19.50 26.45 -13.84
CA GLY A 30 -18.94 25.16 -13.45
C GLY A 30 -19.50 24.62 -12.15
N ILE A 31 -18.67 23.86 -11.43
CA ILE A 31 -18.96 23.29 -10.12
C ILE A 31 -18.24 24.12 -9.06
N THR A 32 -18.96 24.48 -8.00
CA THR A 32 -18.39 25.13 -6.81
C THR A 32 -18.45 24.17 -5.64
N LEU A 33 -17.32 23.99 -4.94
CA LEU A 33 -17.22 23.24 -3.69
C LEU A 33 -17.38 24.21 -2.51
N HIS A 34 -18.30 23.89 -1.59
CA HIS A 34 -18.66 24.76 -0.47
C HIS A 34 -17.93 24.32 0.80
N LEU A 35 -16.83 24.99 1.10
CA LEU A 35 -15.96 24.74 2.26
C LEU A 35 -16.58 25.32 3.54
N ASN A 36 -16.34 24.67 4.67
CA ASN A 36 -16.88 25.10 5.97
C ASN A 36 -15.85 25.05 7.12
N GLY A 37 -14.63 24.60 6.85
CA GLY A 37 -13.53 24.60 7.81
C GLY A 37 -13.56 23.45 8.83
N ALA A 38 -14.53 22.53 8.77
CA ALA A 38 -14.58 21.38 9.68
C ALA A 38 -13.63 20.24 9.25
N ASP A 39 -13.74 19.82 7.99
CA ASP A 39 -12.90 18.81 7.34
C ASP A 39 -12.98 19.04 5.83
N ASP A 40 -12.33 20.10 5.38
CA ASP A 40 -12.41 20.53 3.98
C ASP A 40 -11.77 19.49 3.04
N LEU A 41 -10.71 18.79 3.47
CA LEU A 41 -10.09 17.73 2.67
C LEU A 41 -11.05 16.57 2.45
N GLY A 42 -11.66 16.04 3.50
CA GLY A 42 -12.66 14.97 3.36
C GLY A 42 -13.91 15.45 2.62
N LEU A 43 -14.31 16.72 2.74
CA LEU A 43 -15.40 17.31 1.95
C LEU A 43 -15.06 17.31 0.46
N ILE A 44 -13.89 17.83 0.08
CA ILE A 44 -13.42 17.90 -1.31
C ILE A 44 -13.34 16.49 -1.91
N GLN A 45 -12.77 15.53 -1.19
CA GLN A 45 -12.67 14.14 -1.65
C GLN A 45 -14.04 13.50 -1.89
N ARG A 46 -14.99 13.69 -0.96
CA ARG A 46 -16.37 13.19 -1.11
C ARG A 46 -17.10 13.86 -2.28
N ALA A 47 -16.89 15.17 -2.50
CA ALA A 47 -17.46 15.89 -3.63
C ALA A 47 -16.89 15.36 -4.96
N ALA A 48 -15.57 15.15 -5.04
CA ALA A 48 -14.90 14.60 -6.22
C ALA A 48 -15.44 13.21 -6.61
N ARG A 49 -15.73 12.36 -5.62
CA ARG A 49 -16.38 11.06 -5.86
C ARG A 49 -17.76 11.20 -6.49
N LYS A 50 -18.56 12.18 -6.04
CA LYS A 50 -19.88 12.47 -6.61
C LYS A 50 -19.76 13.04 -8.02
N ILE A 51 -18.80 13.93 -8.26
CA ILE A 51 -18.51 14.50 -9.59
C ILE A 51 -18.18 13.39 -10.60
N ASP A 52 -17.37 12.41 -10.21
CA ASP A 52 -17.13 11.23 -11.06
C ASP A 52 -18.41 10.44 -11.37
N GLY A 53 -19.30 10.33 -10.38
CA GLY A 53 -20.62 9.70 -10.51
C GLY A 53 -21.56 10.41 -11.48
N LEU A 54 -21.35 11.71 -11.72
CA LEU A 54 -22.07 12.48 -12.75
C LEU A 54 -21.56 12.20 -14.18
N GLY A 55 -20.50 11.39 -14.32
CA GLY A 55 -19.93 11.07 -15.63
C GLY A 55 -19.02 12.16 -16.21
N ILE A 56 -18.69 13.19 -15.44
CA ILE A 56 -17.74 14.23 -15.85
C ILE A 56 -16.34 13.61 -15.83
N LYS A 57 -15.65 13.63 -16.98
CA LYS A 57 -14.32 12.99 -17.17
C LYS A 57 -13.16 13.95 -17.38
N HIS A 58 -13.44 15.22 -17.63
CA HIS A 58 -12.43 16.26 -17.80
C HIS A 58 -12.79 17.46 -16.92
N VAL A 59 -11.91 17.78 -15.97
CA VAL A 59 -12.12 18.87 -15.01
C VAL A 59 -10.90 19.79 -14.97
N GLN A 60 -11.13 21.05 -14.63
CA GLN A 60 -10.07 22.05 -14.37
C GLN A 60 -10.26 22.60 -12.96
N LEU A 61 -9.27 22.40 -12.09
CA LEU A 61 -9.26 23.03 -10.78
C LEU A 61 -8.81 24.49 -10.96
N SER A 62 -9.67 25.44 -10.61
CA SER A 62 -9.48 26.86 -10.93
C SER A 62 -9.88 27.76 -9.77
N GLY A 63 -9.43 29.02 -9.82
CA GLY A 63 -9.62 30.00 -8.76
C GLY A 63 -8.60 29.86 -7.63
N GLU A 64 -8.75 30.71 -6.62
CA GLU A 64 -7.85 30.79 -5.48
C GLU A 64 -8.11 29.70 -4.42
N GLY A 65 -7.12 29.45 -3.57
CA GLY A 65 -7.25 28.58 -2.40
C GLY A 65 -7.00 27.10 -2.67
N TRP A 66 -6.56 26.71 -3.86
CA TRP A 66 -6.02 25.36 -4.06
C TRP A 66 -4.59 25.27 -3.53
N ASP A 67 -4.28 24.15 -2.88
CA ASP A 67 -2.95 23.76 -2.44
C ASP A 67 -2.74 22.27 -2.76
N ALA A 68 -1.55 21.74 -2.47
CA ALA A 68 -1.22 20.34 -2.73
C ALA A 68 -2.19 19.35 -2.07
N ASP A 69 -2.61 19.61 -0.82
CA ASP A 69 -3.51 18.71 -0.07
C ASP A 69 -4.93 18.74 -0.62
N ARG A 70 -5.46 19.90 -1.00
CA ARG A 70 -6.79 20.05 -1.61
C ARG A 70 -6.82 19.45 -3.01
N CYS A 71 -5.78 19.66 -3.83
CA CYS A 71 -5.65 19.01 -5.14
C CYS A 71 -5.57 17.49 -4.99
N TRP A 72 -4.77 17.00 -4.04
CA TRP A 72 -4.64 15.59 -3.76
C TRP A 72 -5.95 14.97 -3.24
N ALA A 73 -6.64 15.64 -2.32
CA ALA A 73 -7.94 15.20 -1.80
C ALA A 73 -8.98 15.08 -2.92
N PHE A 74 -9.03 16.05 -3.84
CA PHE A 74 -9.89 15.97 -5.01
C PHE A 74 -9.55 14.74 -5.86
N TRP A 75 -8.27 14.55 -6.20
CA TRP A 75 -7.83 13.41 -7.01
C TRP A 75 -8.12 12.07 -6.36
N GLN A 76 -7.87 11.93 -5.06
CA GLN A 76 -8.11 10.72 -4.29
C GLN A 76 -9.55 10.22 -4.45
N GLY A 77 -10.53 11.14 -4.44
CA GLY A 77 -11.95 10.84 -4.62
C GLY A 77 -12.38 10.70 -6.08
N TYR A 78 -11.69 11.39 -7.00
CA TYR A 78 -12.03 11.40 -8.43
C TYR A 78 -11.48 10.19 -9.19
N LYS A 79 -10.26 9.73 -8.87
CA LYS A 79 -9.63 8.57 -9.51
C LYS A 79 -10.45 7.30 -9.28
N ALA A 80 -10.68 6.55 -10.35
CA ALA A 80 -11.29 5.22 -10.28
C ALA A 80 -10.64 4.27 -11.30
N PRO A 81 -10.69 2.94 -11.07
CA PRO A 81 -10.04 1.95 -11.94
C PRO A 81 -10.62 1.85 -13.36
N LYS A 82 -11.81 2.43 -13.60
CA LYS A 82 -12.51 2.37 -14.89
C LYS A 82 -12.62 3.75 -15.52
N GLY A 83 -12.37 3.81 -16.83
CA GLY A 83 -12.49 5.01 -17.66
C GLY A 83 -11.32 5.98 -17.49
N THR A 84 -11.08 6.77 -18.53
CA THR A 84 -10.02 7.80 -18.53
C THR A 84 -10.52 9.09 -17.93
N ARG A 85 -9.69 9.73 -17.11
CA ARG A 85 -9.95 11.05 -16.50
C ARG A 85 -8.80 11.99 -16.83
N LYS A 86 -9.11 13.26 -16.99
CA LYS A 86 -8.13 14.35 -17.12
C LYS A 86 -8.46 15.42 -16.09
N VAL A 87 -7.43 15.88 -15.38
CA VAL A 87 -7.48 17.00 -14.44
C VAL A 87 -6.48 18.03 -14.92
N GLU A 88 -6.93 19.27 -15.12
CA GLU A 88 -6.07 20.43 -15.30
C GLU A 88 -5.85 21.05 -13.91
N TRP A 89 -4.60 21.03 -13.47
CA TRP A 89 -4.19 21.51 -12.15
C TRP A 89 -4.19 23.05 -12.11
N PRO A 90 -4.41 23.66 -10.93
CA PRO A 90 -4.26 25.09 -10.77
C PRO A 90 -2.76 25.46 -10.77
N ASP A 91 -2.46 26.74 -10.88
CA ASP A 91 -1.10 27.24 -10.70
C ASP A 91 -0.72 27.10 -9.21
N LEU A 92 0.18 26.15 -8.91
CA LEU A 92 0.74 25.90 -7.59
C LEU A 92 2.18 26.41 -7.55
N ASP A 93 2.68 26.75 -6.35
CA ASP A 93 4.12 26.97 -6.19
C ASP A 93 4.92 25.67 -6.42
N ASP A 94 6.22 25.81 -6.66
CA ASP A 94 7.09 24.69 -7.02
C ASP A 94 7.11 23.57 -5.96
N ALA A 95 7.06 23.93 -4.67
CA ALA A 95 7.11 22.96 -3.58
C ALA A 95 5.80 22.16 -3.48
N GLN A 96 4.66 22.86 -3.56
CA GLN A 96 3.35 22.25 -3.61
C GLN A 96 3.18 21.37 -4.85
N ARG A 97 3.67 21.85 -6.01
CA ARG A 97 3.59 21.07 -7.24
C ARG A 97 4.44 19.81 -7.17
N GLN A 98 5.67 19.91 -6.65
CA GLN A 98 6.56 18.77 -6.49
C GLN A 98 5.98 17.72 -5.53
N GLU A 99 5.38 18.14 -4.40
CA GLU A 99 4.72 17.23 -3.46
C GLU A 99 3.52 16.54 -4.12
N LEU A 100 2.68 17.28 -4.85
CA LEU A 100 1.54 16.70 -5.58
C LEU A 100 2.01 15.69 -6.64
N ASP A 101 3.03 16.03 -7.43
CA ASP A 101 3.57 15.15 -8.48
C ASP A 101 4.19 13.88 -7.87
N ASN A 102 4.87 13.98 -6.72
CA ASN A 102 5.38 12.81 -5.99
C ASN A 102 4.25 11.88 -5.54
N ARG A 103 3.14 12.43 -5.01
CA ARG A 103 1.96 11.66 -4.59
C ARG A 103 1.28 10.99 -5.79
N LEU A 104 1.08 11.74 -6.87
CA LEU A 104 0.52 11.24 -8.13
C LEU A 104 1.37 10.13 -8.76
N MET A 105 2.70 10.20 -8.64
CA MET A 105 3.57 9.13 -9.16
C MET A 105 3.51 7.89 -8.27
N ILE A 106 3.68 8.05 -6.97
CA ILE A 106 3.99 6.92 -6.07
C ILE A 106 2.72 6.31 -5.46
N ILE A 107 1.82 7.13 -4.94
CA ILE A 107 0.62 6.63 -4.26
C ILE A 107 -0.37 6.05 -5.27
N ASP A 108 -0.50 6.66 -6.45
CA ASP A 108 -1.28 6.04 -7.52
C ASP A 108 -0.61 4.76 -8.05
N TRP A 109 0.72 4.67 -8.10
CA TRP A 109 1.38 3.40 -8.42
C TRP A 109 0.99 2.31 -7.43
N VAL A 110 0.88 2.62 -6.14
CA VAL A 110 0.39 1.66 -5.13
C VAL A 110 -1.05 1.26 -5.45
N ARG A 111 -1.94 2.23 -5.69
CA ARG A 111 -3.35 1.95 -6.04
C ARG A 111 -3.48 1.11 -7.31
N ASP A 112 -2.73 1.44 -8.35
CA ASP A 112 -2.84 0.80 -9.66
C ASP A 112 -2.21 -0.59 -9.65
N THR A 113 -1.10 -0.78 -8.92
CA THR A 113 -0.46 -2.09 -8.73
C THR A 113 -1.36 -3.03 -7.94
N ILE A 114 -2.02 -2.57 -6.88
CA ILE A 114 -2.98 -3.39 -6.11
C ILE A 114 -4.25 -3.70 -6.92
N ASN A 115 -4.68 -2.76 -7.78
CA ASN A 115 -5.85 -2.96 -8.63
C ASN A 115 -5.57 -3.83 -9.86
N ALA A 116 -4.30 -4.03 -10.24
CA ALA A 116 -3.91 -4.86 -11.37
C ALA A 116 -4.45 -6.29 -11.20
N PRO A 117 -5.00 -6.91 -12.26
CA PRO A 117 -5.42 -8.31 -12.19
C PRO A 117 -4.24 -9.22 -11.83
N ALA A 118 -4.52 -10.27 -11.05
CA ALA A 118 -3.50 -11.26 -10.68
C ALA A 118 -2.81 -11.91 -11.88
N GLU A 119 -3.50 -12.05 -13.02
CA GLU A 119 -2.92 -12.54 -14.29
C GLU A 119 -1.81 -11.62 -14.81
N GLU A 120 -2.01 -10.31 -14.74
CA GLU A 120 -1.03 -9.31 -15.17
C GLU A 120 0.13 -9.20 -14.17
N LEU A 121 -0.17 -9.32 -12.87
CA LEU A 121 0.76 -9.08 -11.79
C LEU A 121 1.00 -10.36 -10.97
N GLY A 122 1.92 -11.21 -11.43
CA GLY A 122 2.43 -12.34 -10.65
C GLY A 122 3.64 -11.97 -9.77
N PRO A 123 4.21 -12.95 -9.02
CA PRO A 123 5.27 -12.69 -8.05
C PRO A 123 6.51 -12.01 -8.65
N SER A 124 6.91 -12.42 -9.85
CA SER A 124 8.07 -11.82 -10.55
C SER A 124 7.78 -10.39 -11.02
N GLN A 125 6.57 -10.12 -11.51
CA GLN A 125 6.16 -8.80 -11.96
C GLN A 125 6.07 -7.81 -10.78
N LEU A 126 5.50 -8.24 -9.64
CA LEU A 126 5.46 -7.41 -8.44
C LEU A 126 6.87 -7.02 -7.97
N ALA A 127 7.78 -7.99 -7.89
CA ALA A 127 9.17 -7.72 -7.50
C ALA A 127 9.87 -6.75 -8.48
N GLN A 128 9.69 -6.95 -9.79
CA GLN A 128 10.32 -6.09 -10.79
C GLN A 128 9.73 -4.67 -10.77
N ARG A 129 8.39 -4.51 -10.73
CA ARG A 129 7.76 -3.19 -10.67
C ARG A 129 8.18 -2.42 -9.41
N ALA A 130 8.41 -3.11 -8.29
CA ALA A 130 8.92 -2.50 -7.07
C ALA A 130 10.36 -1.97 -7.24
N VAL A 131 11.23 -2.74 -7.88
CA VAL A 131 12.58 -2.30 -8.26
C VAL A 131 12.52 -1.09 -9.18
N ASP A 132 11.66 -1.12 -10.20
CA ASP A 132 11.55 -0.04 -11.20
C ASP A 132 11.12 1.28 -10.54
N LEU A 133 10.10 1.25 -9.66
CA LEU A 133 9.63 2.43 -8.94
C LEU A 133 10.74 3.04 -8.08
N ILE A 134 11.42 2.21 -7.27
CA ILE A 134 12.44 2.70 -6.36
C ILE A 134 13.66 3.20 -7.13
N SER A 135 14.09 2.49 -8.18
CA SER A 135 15.22 2.90 -9.03
C SER A 135 14.98 4.24 -9.73
N ASN A 136 13.71 4.53 -10.08
CA ASN A 136 13.34 5.82 -10.67
C ASN A 136 13.65 7.01 -9.75
N VAL A 137 13.42 6.88 -8.44
CA VAL A 137 13.65 7.95 -7.45
C VAL A 137 14.99 7.86 -6.71
N ALA A 138 15.56 6.66 -6.60
CA ALA A 138 16.82 6.41 -5.90
C ALA A 138 18.05 6.59 -6.80
N SER A 139 17.88 6.46 -8.12
CA SER A 139 18.95 6.42 -9.11
C SER A 139 19.95 5.29 -8.82
N ASP A 140 21.25 5.56 -8.72
CA ASP A 140 22.32 4.59 -8.49
C ASP A 140 22.49 4.16 -7.02
N ARG A 141 21.69 4.73 -6.10
CA ARG A 141 21.75 4.45 -4.65
C ARG A 141 20.97 3.20 -4.24
N VAL A 142 20.45 2.43 -5.20
CA VAL A 142 19.71 1.19 -4.94
C VAL A 142 20.43 -0.02 -5.53
N THR A 143 20.49 -1.08 -4.74
CA THR A 143 20.89 -2.41 -5.21
C THR A 143 19.85 -3.43 -4.76
N TYR A 144 19.77 -4.58 -5.40
CA TYR A 144 18.82 -5.60 -5.01
C TYR A 144 19.28 -7.01 -5.38
N ARG A 145 18.65 -8.00 -4.73
CA ARG A 145 18.77 -9.42 -5.05
C ARG A 145 17.37 -10.01 -5.16
N ILE A 146 17.16 -10.80 -6.21
CA ILE A 146 15.96 -11.64 -6.37
C ILE A 146 16.36 -13.10 -6.16
N THR A 147 15.66 -13.81 -5.28
CA THR A 147 15.78 -15.26 -5.08
C THR A 147 14.41 -15.87 -5.35
N LYS A 148 14.30 -16.90 -6.21
CA LYS A 148 13.01 -17.40 -6.67
C LYS A 148 12.96 -18.91 -6.84
N GLY A 149 11.75 -19.46 -6.80
CA GLY A 149 11.51 -20.87 -7.09
C GLY A 149 12.36 -21.78 -6.22
N GLU A 150 13.13 -22.66 -6.85
CA GLU A 150 13.89 -23.70 -6.16
C GLU A 150 15.02 -23.16 -5.28
N ASP A 151 15.62 -22.03 -5.67
CA ASP A 151 16.66 -21.35 -4.89
C ASP A 151 16.15 -20.96 -3.49
N LEU A 152 14.85 -20.66 -3.35
CA LEU A 152 14.24 -20.37 -2.05
C LEU A 152 14.26 -21.61 -1.15
N ARG A 153 13.97 -22.81 -1.68
CA ARG A 153 14.06 -24.06 -0.91
C ARG A 153 15.49 -24.36 -0.52
N GLU A 154 16.41 -24.27 -1.47
CA GLU A 154 17.84 -24.55 -1.25
C GLU A 154 18.45 -23.62 -0.20
N GLN A 155 18.03 -22.36 -0.19
CA GLN A 155 18.46 -21.36 0.81
C GLN A 155 17.56 -21.34 2.07
N SER A 156 16.69 -22.33 2.24
CA SER A 156 15.84 -22.52 3.42
C SER A 156 14.83 -21.40 3.72
N TYR A 157 14.35 -20.69 2.69
CA TYR A 157 13.16 -19.83 2.76
C TYR A 157 11.88 -20.68 2.71
N MET A 158 11.74 -21.57 3.70
CA MET A 158 10.75 -22.65 3.66
C MET A 158 9.32 -22.15 3.80
N GLY A 159 9.06 -21.03 4.47
CA GLY A 159 7.72 -20.44 4.54
C GLY A 159 7.26 -19.94 3.18
N LEU A 160 8.08 -19.08 2.56
CA LEU A 160 7.79 -18.52 1.24
C LEU A 160 7.70 -19.60 0.14
N HIS A 161 8.67 -20.51 0.09
CA HIS A 161 8.66 -21.58 -0.90
C HIS A 161 7.46 -22.52 -0.72
N THR A 162 7.14 -22.92 0.52
CA THR A 162 6.04 -23.86 0.79
C THR A 162 4.69 -23.31 0.37
N VAL A 163 4.43 -22.03 0.64
CA VAL A 163 3.19 -21.38 0.22
C VAL A 163 3.12 -21.29 -1.31
N GLY A 164 4.18 -20.79 -1.96
CA GLY A 164 4.15 -20.48 -3.39
C GLY A 164 4.32 -21.65 -4.35
N ARG A 165 4.86 -22.80 -3.91
CA ARG A 165 5.17 -23.93 -4.81
C ARG A 165 3.93 -24.56 -5.47
N GLY A 166 2.73 -24.24 -4.98
CA GLY A 166 1.47 -24.70 -5.56
C GLY A 166 1.15 -24.03 -6.90
N SER A 167 1.71 -22.85 -7.18
CA SER A 167 1.53 -22.10 -8.43
C SER A 167 2.55 -22.51 -9.49
N GLU A 168 2.17 -22.41 -10.77
CA GLU A 168 3.13 -22.47 -11.89
C GLU A 168 4.03 -21.23 -11.94
N ARG A 169 3.62 -20.13 -11.29
CA ARG A 169 4.42 -18.91 -11.16
C ARG A 169 5.23 -18.99 -9.87
N SER A 170 6.55 -19.18 -10.01
CA SER A 170 7.43 -19.42 -8.87
C SER A 170 7.37 -18.30 -7.82
N PRO A 171 7.42 -18.63 -6.52
CA PRO A 171 7.56 -17.62 -5.46
C PRO A 171 8.87 -16.84 -5.61
N VAL A 172 8.87 -15.60 -5.14
CA VAL A 172 9.97 -14.64 -5.28
C VAL A 172 10.19 -13.90 -3.96
N LEU A 173 11.44 -13.87 -3.50
CA LEU A 173 11.93 -12.94 -2.51
C LEU A 173 12.68 -11.81 -3.22
N LEU A 174 12.22 -10.57 -3.03
CA LEU A 174 13.01 -9.37 -3.34
C LEU A 174 13.68 -8.90 -2.05
N ALA A 175 15.00 -8.77 -2.07
CA ALA A 175 15.78 -8.09 -1.05
C ALA A 175 16.47 -6.87 -1.68
N LEU A 176 15.89 -5.68 -1.47
CA LEU A 176 16.35 -4.40 -2.01
C LEU A 176 17.04 -3.58 -0.90
N ASP A 177 18.10 -2.87 -1.26
CA ASP A 177 18.91 -2.05 -0.37
C ASP A 177 19.07 -0.65 -0.95
N TYR A 178 18.37 0.32 -0.35
CA TYR A 178 18.59 1.73 -0.58
C TYR A 178 19.69 2.21 0.37
N ASN A 179 20.83 2.60 -0.19
CA ASN A 179 21.98 3.06 0.57
C ASN A 179 22.49 4.42 0.05
N PRO A 180 22.03 5.53 0.64
CA PRO A 180 22.36 6.85 0.13
C PRO A 180 23.81 7.26 0.37
N THR A 181 24.51 6.61 1.30
CA THR A 181 25.89 6.94 1.65
C THR A 181 26.92 6.29 0.72
N GLY A 182 26.53 5.25 -0.02
CA GLY A 182 27.44 4.41 -0.81
C GLY A 182 28.36 3.50 0.02
N ASP A 183 28.49 3.73 1.32
CA ASP A 183 29.29 2.89 2.22
C ASP A 183 28.58 1.56 2.49
N LYS A 184 29.20 0.45 2.06
CA LYS A 184 28.63 -0.90 2.21
C LYS A 184 28.43 -1.30 3.67
N GLU A 185 29.20 -0.71 4.59
CA GLU A 185 29.14 -0.96 6.04
C GLU A 185 28.22 0.02 6.78
N ALA A 186 27.57 0.95 6.08
CA ALA A 186 26.64 1.88 6.69
C ALA A 186 25.52 1.13 7.45
N PRO A 187 25.21 1.52 8.70
CA PRO A 187 24.20 0.83 9.49
C PRO A 187 22.83 0.94 8.82
N VAL A 188 22.08 -0.17 8.81
CA VAL A 188 20.72 -0.19 8.32
C VAL A 188 19.83 0.52 9.35
N TYR A 189 19.21 1.64 8.97
CA TYR A 189 18.32 2.37 9.85
C TYR A 189 16.97 1.63 10.01
N ALA A 190 16.38 1.21 8.89
CA ALA A 190 15.11 0.50 8.91
C ALA A 190 15.10 -0.71 7.97
N CYS A 191 14.34 -1.73 8.33
CA CYS A 191 13.93 -2.80 7.42
C CYS A 191 12.42 -2.76 7.23
N LEU A 192 11.99 -2.80 5.97
CA LEU A 192 10.60 -2.88 5.57
C LEU A 192 10.29 -4.28 5.06
N VAL A 193 9.19 -4.88 5.49
CA VAL A 193 8.78 -6.23 5.06
C VAL A 193 7.35 -6.21 4.53
N GLY A 194 7.14 -6.75 3.33
CA GLY A 194 5.83 -6.72 2.67
C GLY A 194 5.29 -8.11 2.34
N LYS A 195 4.05 -8.39 2.73
CA LYS A 195 3.28 -9.55 2.21
C LYS A 195 2.94 -9.28 0.74
N GLY A 196 3.46 -10.12 -0.16
CA GLY A 196 3.27 -10.01 -1.61
C GLY A 196 2.47 -11.16 -2.22
N ILE A 197 1.37 -11.58 -1.60
CA ILE A 197 0.53 -12.64 -2.17
C ILE A 197 -0.25 -12.08 -3.37
N THR A 198 0.21 -12.41 -4.58
CA THR A 198 -0.34 -11.83 -5.83
C THR A 198 -1.71 -12.40 -6.20
N PHE A 199 -2.03 -13.58 -5.67
CA PHE A 199 -3.40 -14.09 -5.59
C PHE A 199 -3.53 -15.10 -4.46
N ASP A 200 -4.61 -14.99 -3.70
CA ASP A 200 -4.93 -15.89 -2.59
C ASP A 200 -6.24 -16.64 -2.83
N SER A 201 -6.14 -17.91 -3.24
CA SER A 201 -7.31 -18.80 -3.29
C SER A 201 -7.66 -19.39 -1.92
N GLY A 202 -6.77 -19.19 -0.93
CA GLY A 202 -6.73 -19.89 0.35
C GLY A 202 -6.06 -21.26 0.34
N GLY A 203 -5.50 -21.68 -0.79
CA GLY A 203 -4.98 -23.05 -0.96
C GLY A 203 -6.07 -24.10 -0.77
N TYR A 204 -5.74 -25.24 -0.15
CA TYR A 204 -6.73 -26.31 0.12
C TYR A 204 -7.82 -25.88 1.13
N SER A 205 -7.54 -24.93 2.01
CA SER A 205 -8.53 -24.20 2.82
C SER A 205 -9.25 -23.14 1.99
N ILE A 206 -9.86 -23.58 0.88
CA ILE A 206 -10.36 -22.71 -0.20
C ILE A 206 -11.39 -21.68 0.30
N LYS A 207 -11.22 -20.42 -0.12
CA LYS A 207 -12.21 -19.37 0.14
C LYS A 207 -13.48 -19.59 -0.70
N GLN A 208 -14.62 -19.12 -0.21
CA GLN A 208 -15.80 -18.96 -1.06
C GLN A 208 -15.60 -17.77 -2.02
N THR A 209 -16.22 -17.81 -3.19
CA THR A 209 -16.06 -16.77 -4.24
C THR A 209 -16.22 -15.34 -3.72
N ALA A 210 -17.21 -15.09 -2.87
CA ALA A 210 -17.49 -13.76 -2.31
C ALA A 210 -16.36 -13.19 -1.43
N PHE A 211 -15.47 -14.05 -0.92
CA PHE A 211 -14.29 -13.63 -0.16
C PHE A 211 -13.00 -13.71 -1.00
N MET A 212 -13.07 -14.27 -2.22
CA MET A 212 -11.93 -14.49 -3.11
C MET A 212 -11.87 -13.47 -4.25
N ASP A 213 -13.00 -12.89 -4.67
CA ASP A 213 -13.11 -12.01 -5.86
C ASP A 213 -12.19 -10.77 -5.86
N SER A 214 -11.71 -10.38 -4.68
CA SER A 214 -10.84 -9.23 -4.44
C SER A 214 -9.42 -9.63 -4.02
N MET A 215 -9.10 -10.93 -3.99
CA MET A 215 -7.79 -11.45 -3.52
C MET A 215 -6.60 -11.18 -4.45
N LYS A 216 -6.82 -10.52 -5.60
CA LYS A 216 -5.73 -9.84 -6.32
C LYS A 216 -5.03 -8.77 -5.46
N SER A 217 -5.72 -8.24 -4.44
CA SER A 217 -5.23 -7.19 -3.56
C SER A 217 -4.42 -7.71 -2.36
N ASP A 218 -4.20 -9.02 -2.25
CA ASP A 218 -3.54 -9.64 -1.09
C ASP A 218 -2.00 -9.45 -1.05
N MET A 219 -1.51 -8.64 -1.99
CA MET A 219 -0.16 -8.09 -2.08
C MET A 219 -0.09 -6.61 -1.66
N GLY A 220 -1.18 -6.07 -1.10
CA GLY A 220 -1.28 -4.65 -0.73
C GLY A 220 -0.22 -4.21 0.27
N GLY A 221 0.18 -5.11 1.18
CA GLY A 221 1.28 -4.87 2.11
C GLY A 221 2.60 -4.57 1.38
N ALA A 222 2.98 -5.42 0.43
CA ALA A 222 4.17 -5.25 -0.39
C ALA A 222 4.17 -3.96 -1.21
N ALA A 223 3.06 -3.62 -1.87
CA ALA A 223 2.95 -2.36 -2.60
C ALA A 223 3.06 -1.15 -1.66
N THR A 224 2.44 -1.20 -0.47
CA THR A 224 2.47 -0.12 0.53
C THR A 224 3.88 0.18 1.00
N VAL A 225 4.65 -0.82 1.45
CA VAL A 225 6.04 -0.57 1.91
C VAL A 225 7.00 -0.19 0.78
N THR A 226 6.72 -0.63 -0.45
CA THR A 226 7.47 -0.20 -1.64
C THR A 226 7.23 1.28 -1.92
N GLY A 227 5.97 1.70 -1.96
CA GLY A 227 5.57 3.10 -2.12
C GLY A 227 6.08 3.97 -0.98
N ALA A 228 6.01 3.50 0.26
CA ALA A 228 6.52 4.22 1.44
C ALA A 228 8.03 4.51 1.33
N LEU A 229 8.84 3.53 0.89
CA LEU A 229 10.27 3.76 0.66
C LEU A 229 10.51 4.77 -0.47
N ALA A 230 9.83 4.60 -1.61
CA ALA A 230 9.96 5.53 -2.73
C ALA A 230 9.58 6.97 -2.31
N PHE A 231 8.48 7.14 -1.57
CA PHE A 231 8.00 8.44 -1.11
C PHE A 231 8.89 9.04 -0.01
N ALA A 232 9.46 8.20 0.87
CA ALA A 232 10.46 8.65 1.83
C ALA A 232 11.69 9.23 1.12
N ILE A 233 12.13 8.63 -0.01
CA ILE A 233 13.25 9.14 -0.81
C ILE A 233 12.92 10.51 -1.40
N THR A 234 11.71 10.71 -1.95
CA THR A 234 11.30 12.04 -2.47
C THR A 234 11.15 13.08 -1.36
N ARG A 235 10.85 12.67 -0.13
CA ARG A 235 10.88 13.51 1.08
C ARG A 235 12.29 13.70 1.68
N GLY A 236 13.34 13.24 1.00
CA GLY A 236 14.74 13.49 1.38
C GLY A 236 15.34 12.48 2.36
N LEU A 237 14.80 11.25 2.43
CA LEU A 237 15.42 10.17 3.19
C LEU A 237 16.91 10.05 2.85
N ASN A 238 17.76 10.11 3.86
CA ASN A 238 19.22 10.05 3.71
C ASN A 238 19.86 9.05 4.70
N LYS A 239 19.15 7.95 5.00
CA LYS A 239 19.64 6.82 5.79
C LYS A 239 19.38 5.51 5.03
N ARG A 240 20.19 4.48 5.29
CA ARG A 240 20.08 3.18 4.64
C ARG A 240 18.81 2.44 5.06
N VAL A 241 18.00 2.00 4.10
CA VAL A 241 16.77 1.24 4.34
C VAL A 241 16.74 0.01 3.43
N LYS A 242 16.43 -1.15 4.01
CA LYS A 242 16.26 -2.40 3.25
C LYS A 242 14.78 -2.75 3.12
N LEU A 243 14.40 -3.27 1.96
CA LEU A 243 13.04 -3.70 1.64
C LEU A 243 13.04 -5.20 1.30
N PHE A 244 12.18 -5.96 1.98
CA PHE A 244 11.98 -7.38 1.77
C PHE A 244 10.55 -7.64 1.31
N LEU A 245 10.35 -8.10 0.08
CA LEU A 245 9.03 -8.49 -0.41
C LEU A 245 8.95 -10.01 -0.55
N CYS A 246 8.02 -10.61 0.17
CA CYS A 246 7.78 -12.05 0.17
C CYS A 246 6.61 -12.35 -0.77
N CYS A 247 6.92 -12.58 -2.05
CA CYS A 247 5.93 -12.66 -3.14
C CYS A 247 5.60 -14.10 -3.53
N ALA A 248 4.32 -14.46 -3.61
CA ALA A 248 3.88 -15.79 -4.02
C ALA A 248 2.42 -15.76 -4.51
N ASP A 249 1.96 -16.83 -5.17
CA ASP A 249 0.52 -17.11 -5.23
C ASP A 249 0.19 -18.28 -4.31
N ASN A 250 -0.93 -18.20 -3.61
CA ASN A 250 -1.47 -19.30 -2.81
C ASN A 250 -2.56 -20.03 -3.60
N LEU A 251 -2.15 -21.04 -4.37
CA LEU A 251 -3.01 -21.77 -5.30
C LEU A 251 -3.13 -23.26 -4.95
N ILE A 252 -4.18 -23.89 -5.47
CA ILE A 252 -4.39 -25.34 -5.40
C ILE A 252 -3.74 -26.01 -6.61
N SER A 253 -2.94 -27.03 -6.36
CA SER A 253 -2.41 -27.94 -7.37
C SER A 253 -1.98 -29.26 -6.73
N GLY A 254 -1.55 -30.22 -7.54
CA GLY A 254 -0.93 -31.47 -7.03
C GLY A 254 0.34 -31.25 -6.20
N ASN A 255 0.96 -30.05 -6.28
CA ASN A 255 2.18 -29.70 -5.54
C ASN A 255 1.93 -28.78 -4.33
N ALA A 256 0.69 -28.33 -4.12
CA ALA A 256 0.34 -27.42 -3.03
C ALA A 256 0.60 -28.02 -1.64
N PHE A 257 0.91 -27.15 -0.68
CA PHE A 257 1.08 -27.51 0.73
C PHE A 257 -0.25 -27.86 1.39
N LYS A 258 -0.19 -28.65 2.46
CA LYS A 258 -1.33 -29.37 3.01
C LYS A 258 -1.51 -29.05 4.49
N LEU A 259 -2.71 -29.34 5.00
CA LEU A 259 -2.96 -29.33 6.43
C LEU A 259 -2.12 -30.41 7.13
N GLY A 260 -1.52 -30.08 8.26
CA GLY A 260 -0.57 -30.92 9.00
C GLY A 260 0.88 -30.86 8.49
N ASP A 261 1.17 -30.15 7.38
CA ASP A 261 2.55 -29.88 6.99
C ASP A 261 3.24 -29.06 8.11
N ILE A 262 4.46 -29.46 8.50
CA ILE A 262 5.27 -28.72 9.48
C ILE A 262 6.40 -28.00 8.76
N ILE A 263 6.34 -26.67 8.75
CA ILE A 263 7.39 -25.83 8.18
C ILE A 263 8.44 -25.56 9.26
N THR A 264 9.71 -25.84 8.95
CA THR A 264 10.86 -25.47 9.80
C THR A 264 11.57 -24.26 9.22
N TYR A 265 11.65 -23.17 9.98
CA TYR A 265 12.30 -21.91 9.59
C TYR A 265 13.78 -21.88 10.00
N ARG A 266 14.55 -20.98 9.38
CA ARG A 266 16.00 -20.78 9.63
C ARG A 266 16.34 -20.40 11.08
N ASN A 267 15.40 -19.83 11.82
CA ASN A 267 15.54 -19.55 13.26
C ASN A 267 15.16 -20.73 14.17
N GLY A 268 14.95 -21.93 13.61
CA GLY A 268 14.61 -23.15 14.33
C GLY A 268 13.13 -23.28 14.71
N LYS A 269 12.28 -22.28 14.43
CA LYS A 269 10.84 -22.38 14.69
C LYS A 269 10.18 -23.41 13.78
N LYS A 270 9.29 -24.20 14.37
CA LYS A 270 8.44 -25.17 13.66
C LYS A 270 6.99 -24.69 13.73
N VAL A 271 6.32 -24.63 12.59
CA VAL A 271 4.93 -24.20 12.48
C VAL A 271 4.15 -25.29 11.77
N GLU A 272 3.17 -25.88 12.46
CA GLU A 272 2.20 -26.77 11.85
C GLU A 272 1.14 -25.94 11.12
N VAL A 273 0.88 -26.28 9.86
CA VAL A 273 -0.13 -25.62 9.04
C VAL A 273 -1.49 -26.24 9.32
N MET A 274 -2.32 -25.53 10.09
CA MET A 274 -3.70 -25.95 10.39
C MET A 274 -4.76 -25.23 9.55
N ASN A 275 -4.35 -24.24 8.76
CA ASN A 275 -5.18 -23.55 7.79
C ASN A 275 -4.28 -22.95 6.69
N THR A 276 -4.47 -23.35 5.43
CA THR A 276 -3.64 -22.86 4.31
C THR A 276 -4.01 -21.45 3.86
N ASP A 277 -5.12 -20.90 4.36
CA ASP A 277 -5.58 -19.51 4.17
C ASP A 277 -4.97 -18.53 5.19
N ALA A 278 -4.09 -19.05 6.05
CA ALA A 278 -3.25 -18.26 6.96
C ALA A 278 -1.81 -18.19 6.44
N GLU A 279 -1.62 -18.13 5.13
CA GLU A 279 -0.33 -18.17 4.44
C GLU A 279 0.49 -16.89 4.60
N GLY A 280 -0.15 -15.73 4.70
CA GLY A 280 0.53 -14.44 4.76
C GLY A 280 1.56 -14.34 5.89
N ARG A 281 1.25 -14.91 7.07
CA ARG A 281 2.19 -14.94 8.20
C ARG A 281 3.35 -15.91 7.98
N LEU A 282 3.15 -16.97 7.18
CA LEU A 282 4.19 -17.94 6.83
C LEU A 282 5.22 -17.30 5.91
N VAL A 283 4.78 -16.54 4.90
CA VAL A 283 5.70 -15.84 4.00
C VAL A 283 6.42 -14.68 4.68
N LEU A 284 5.72 -13.91 5.53
CA LEU A 284 6.32 -12.80 6.29
C LEU A 284 7.39 -13.27 7.28
N ALA A 285 7.24 -14.45 7.87
CA ALA A 285 8.21 -14.98 8.81
C ALA A 285 9.62 -15.08 8.20
N ASP A 286 9.72 -15.46 6.93
CA ASP A 286 11.01 -15.49 6.21
C ASP A 286 11.59 -14.08 6.00
N GLY A 287 10.78 -13.11 5.63
CA GLY A 287 11.21 -11.71 5.50
C GLY A 287 11.60 -11.07 6.83
N LEU A 288 10.88 -11.38 7.91
CA LEU A 288 11.18 -10.89 9.27
C LEU A 288 12.48 -11.49 9.83
N ILE A 289 12.81 -12.75 9.48
CA ILE A 289 14.11 -13.34 9.81
C ILE A 289 15.24 -12.54 9.13
N ASP A 290 15.09 -12.23 7.85
CA ASP A 290 16.09 -11.45 7.10
C ASP A 290 16.23 -10.03 7.63
N ALA A 291 15.11 -9.36 7.91
CA ALA A 291 15.07 -8.03 8.50
C ALA A 291 15.75 -8.00 9.87
N SER A 292 15.43 -8.96 10.75
CA SER A 292 16.04 -9.07 12.08
C SER A 292 17.55 -9.33 12.00
N ALA A 293 18.03 -10.07 11.01
CA ALA A 293 19.44 -10.35 10.82
C ALA A 293 20.27 -9.09 10.49
N GLN A 294 19.63 -8.04 9.93
CA GLN A 294 20.29 -6.75 9.67
C GLN A 294 20.53 -5.92 10.93
N LYS A 295 19.92 -6.29 12.07
CA LYS A 295 19.94 -5.52 13.33
C LYS A 295 19.63 -4.03 13.13
N PRO A 296 18.51 -3.67 12.46
CA PRO A 296 18.17 -2.29 12.20
C PRO A 296 17.69 -1.58 13.47
N GLU A 297 17.57 -0.25 13.42
CA GLU A 297 16.94 0.53 14.49
C GLU A 297 15.43 0.26 14.58
N MET A 298 14.78 -0.03 13.45
CA MET A 298 13.36 -0.40 13.41
C MET A 298 13.04 -1.40 12.29
N ILE A 299 11.98 -2.19 12.51
CA ILE A 299 11.38 -3.06 11.50
C ILE A 299 9.91 -2.66 11.36
N ILE A 300 9.46 -2.46 10.12
CA ILE A 300 8.06 -2.19 9.79
C ILE A 300 7.61 -3.24 8.79
N ASP A 301 6.65 -4.07 9.18
CA ASP A 301 5.97 -4.97 8.25
C ASP A 301 4.55 -4.49 7.93
N ALA A 302 4.12 -4.69 6.69
CA ALA A 302 2.77 -4.37 6.23
C ALA A 302 2.16 -5.57 5.49
N ALA A 303 0.89 -5.86 5.81
CA ALA A 303 0.17 -6.97 5.21
C ALA A 303 -1.35 -6.83 5.32
N THR A 304 -2.05 -7.22 4.26
CA THR A 304 -3.49 -7.52 4.26
C THR A 304 -3.73 -8.86 4.95
N LEU A 305 -3.43 -8.95 6.25
CA LEU A 305 -3.16 -10.23 6.90
C LEU A 305 -4.41 -10.98 7.37
N THR A 306 -5.43 -10.27 7.85
CA THR A 306 -6.60 -10.93 8.46
C THR A 306 -7.91 -10.19 8.18
N GLY A 307 -9.00 -10.94 8.06
CA GLY A 307 -10.35 -10.38 8.12
C GLY A 307 -10.69 -9.79 9.50
N ALA A 308 -10.05 -10.26 10.58
CA ALA A 308 -10.31 -9.80 11.94
C ALA A 308 -10.01 -8.30 12.14
N ALA A 309 -8.95 -7.78 11.53
CA ALA A 309 -8.66 -6.35 11.55
C ALA A 309 -9.80 -5.53 10.91
N LYS A 310 -10.35 -6.01 9.79
CA LYS A 310 -11.51 -5.38 9.14
C LYS A 310 -12.78 -5.49 9.96
N THR A 311 -12.98 -6.59 10.70
CA THR A 311 -14.10 -6.70 11.66
C THR A 311 -13.97 -5.68 12.79
N ALA A 312 -12.75 -5.42 13.26
CA ALA A 312 -12.52 -4.51 14.37
C ALA A 312 -12.58 -3.02 13.97
N LEU A 313 -12.06 -2.67 12.78
CA LEU A 313 -11.81 -1.28 12.38
C LEU A 313 -12.53 -0.86 11.08
N GLY A 314 -13.27 -1.76 10.45
CA GLY A 314 -13.79 -1.55 9.11
C GLY A 314 -12.67 -1.41 8.08
N ASN A 315 -12.91 -0.55 7.08
CA ASN A 315 -11.86 -0.06 6.18
C ASN A 315 -11.48 1.40 6.49
N ASP A 316 -11.93 1.89 7.66
CA ASP A 316 -11.75 3.28 8.05
C ASP A 316 -10.35 3.51 8.65
N TYR A 317 -9.70 2.48 9.20
CA TYR A 317 -8.35 2.55 9.79
C TYR A 317 -7.49 1.33 9.46
N HIS A 318 -6.17 1.54 9.40
CA HIS A 318 -5.18 0.48 9.48
C HIS A 318 -4.96 0.04 10.94
N ALA A 319 -4.75 -1.27 11.15
CA ALA A 319 -4.43 -1.82 12.46
C ALA A 319 -2.93 -1.75 12.75
N LEU A 320 -2.56 -1.08 13.85
CA LEU A 320 -1.20 -1.02 14.37
C LEU A 320 -1.02 -2.02 15.52
N PHE A 321 0.02 -2.85 15.45
CA PHE A 321 0.44 -3.76 16.52
C PHE A 321 1.91 -3.50 16.86
N SER A 322 2.25 -3.41 18.14
CA SER A 322 3.63 -3.22 18.60
C SER A 322 3.75 -3.54 20.09
N PHE A 323 4.86 -4.14 20.50
CA PHE A 323 5.28 -4.20 21.91
C PHE A 323 5.95 -2.90 22.38
N ASP A 324 6.50 -2.10 21.46
CA ASP A 324 7.14 -0.82 21.75
C ASP A 324 6.11 0.30 21.67
N ASP A 325 5.75 0.86 22.83
CA ASP A 325 4.82 1.97 22.97
C ASP A 325 5.33 3.28 22.36
N ALA A 326 6.65 3.54 22.47
CA ALA A 326 7.24 4.77 21.97
C ALA A 326 7.27 4.77 20.44
N LEU A 327 7.64 3.65 19.81
CA LEU A 327 7.60 3.50 18.36
C LEU A 327 6.16 3.56 17.82
N ALA A 328 5.21 2.93 18.52
CA ALA A 328 3.79 3.03 18.16
C ALA A 328 3.28 4.48 18.22
N GLY A 329 3.63 5.22 19.28
CA GLY A 329 3.29 6.64 19.41
C GLY A 329 3.87 7.50 18.30
N ARG A 330 5.12 7.24 17.89
CA ARG A 330 5.77 7.93 16.75
C ARG A 330 5.02 7.67 15.44
N LEU A 331 4.60 6.44 15.18
CA LEU A 331 3.84 6.12 13.96
C LEU A 331 2.48 6.82 13.95
N LEU A 332 1.75 6.83 15.08
CA LEU A 332 0.46 7.53 15.18
C LEU A 332 0.62 9.06 15.02
N ALA A 333 1.73 9.62 15.49
CA ALA A 333 2.05 11.03 15.26
C ALA A 333 2.33 11.32 13.77
N SER A 334 2.99 10.41 13.05
CA SER A 334 3.18 10.51 11.59
C SER A 334 1.86 10.36 10.84
N ALA A 335 1.01 9.41 11.23
CA ALA A 335 -0.32 9.22 10.66
C ALA A 335 -1.18 10.49 10.78
N SER A 336 -1.11 11.18 11.93
CA SER A 336 -1.78 12.48 12.12
C SER A 336 -1.21 13.60 11.24
N GLN A 337 0.10 13.62 10.97
CA GLN A 337 0.73 14.64 10.13
C GLN A 337 0.40 14.44 8.65
N GLU A 338 0.33 13.19 8.20
CA GLU A 338 0.08 12.84 6.80
C GLU A 338 -1.42 12.57 6.51
N ASN A 339 -2.31 12.82 7.49
CA ASN A 339 -3.75 12.64 7.39
C ASN A 339 -4.16 11.19 6.98
N GLU A 340 -3.52 10.19 7.58
CA GLU A 340 -3.79 8.77 7.34
C GLU A 340 -4.35 8.08 8.59
N PRO A 341 -5.39 7.24 8.46
CA PRO A 341 -6.06 6.67 9.63
C PRO A 341 -5.38 5.37 10.12
N PHE A 342 -4.84 5.41 11.34
CA PHE A 342 -4.32 4.25 12.06
C PHE A 342 -4.94 4.12 13.44
N TRP A 343 -5.19 2.88 13.86
CA TRP A 343 -5.66 2.56 15.21
C TRP A 343 -4.87 1.41 15.81
N ARG A 344 -4.41 1.56 17.06
CA ARG A 344 -3.62 0.53 17.73
C ARG A 344 -4.52 -0.55 18.32
N LEU A 345 -4.22 -1.81 18.00
CA LEU A 345 -4.86 -2.99 18.58
C LEU A 345 -3.89 -3.71 19.56
N PRO A 346 -4.42 -4.55 20.47
CA PRO A 346 -3.60 -5.20 21.49
C PRO A 346 -2.56 -6.16 20.89
N LEU A 347 -1.32 -6.06 21.38
CA LEU A 347 -0.26 -7.06 21.24
C LEU A 347 0.47 -7.16 22.58
N ALA A 348 0.55 -8.37 23.13
CA ALA A 348 1.07 -8.64 24.47
C ALA A 348 1.64 -10.06 24.52
N GLU A 349 2.46 -10.37 25.53
CA GLU A 349 3.21 -11.63 25.63
C GLU A 349 2.32 -12.87 25.49
N PHE A 350 1.15 -12.89 26.12
CA PHE A 350 0.25 -14.05 26.08
C PHE A 350 -0.25 -14.39 24.66
N HIS A 351 -0.27 -13.43 23.72
CA HIS A 351 -0.66 -13.70 22.33
C HIS A 351 0.36 -14.61 21.62
N ARG A 352 1.59 -14.73 22.14
CA ARG A 352 2.60 -15.66 21.62
C ARG A 352 2.29 -17.13 21.95
N SER A 353 1.25 -17.40 22.73
CA SER A 353 0.84 -18.72 23.20
C SER A 353 -0.65 -19.03 22.95
N GLN A 354 -1.31 -18.23 22.11
CA GLN A 354 -2.65 -18.48 21.56
C GLN A 354 -2.51 -19.07 20.17
#